data_AF-A0A4R2NZY9-F1
#
_entry.id   AF-A0A4R2NZY9-F1
#
_cell.length_a   1.000
_cell.length_b   1.000
_cell.length_c   1.000
_cell.angle_alpha   90.00
_cell.angle_beta   90.00
_cell.angle_gamma   90.00
#
_symmetry.space_group_name_H-M   'P 1'
#
loop_
_entity.id
_entity.type
_entity.pdbx_description
1 polymer ?
#
loop_
_entity_poly.entity_id
_entity_poly.type
_entity_poly.pdbx_seq_one_letter_code
_entity_poly.pdbx_strand_id
1 'polypeptide(L)'
;MTYVPDDNFEQVLIDKGLDTPPLDNFVPTDNIKDLNELFLLNFNISDLTGIEDFRGLEHLQVNNNNLTEIDVSSLTKLITLSCKNNQLTKLDISWNTKLVNLYIDDNEIEILDTSNNSFLAFITIKNNKIQSLDLSVSESLQFLELDNNGLTFLDLRNDNNSLIESISLTNNNLECIFVDNASYSTTNWTNKDAASFYVETERECYNLTCGTEIDTLESIEICEPYELPVLTHGKYYIQSGGLGDELFPGDLIYESQTIYIFNVDPDDANCFRETNFTVTICTITINQNFPSFFTPNQDGINDFWKVKSDIPIQSIQIFNRYGLLIASISKDTGWDGLSNGQKMPSNTYWYKVIFEDSTSKVGSFSLLRK
;
A
#
# COMPACT_ATOMS: atom_id res chain seq x y z
N MET A 1 8.29 12.04 56.05
CA MET A 1 7.28 10.96 56.16
C MET A 1 6.32 11.19 55.03
N THR A 2 6.01 10.13 54.32
CA THR A 2 5.06 10.10 53.21
C THR A 2 3.85 9.31 53.69
N TYR A 3 2.66 9.85 53.47
CA TYR A 3 1.42 9.22 53.92
C TYR A 3 1.03 8.09 52.96
N VAL A 4 0.77 6.89 53.50
CA VAL A 4 0.46 5.66 52.76
C VAL A 4 -0.74 4.98 53.44
N PRO A 5 -1.98 5.35 53.09
CA PRO A 5 -3.19 4.91 53.81
C PRO A 5 -3.66 3.47 53.53
N ASP A 6 -3.17 2.84 52.46
CA ASP A 6 -3.55 1.47 52.12
C ASP A 6 -2.65 0.50 52.88
N ASP A 7 -3.23 -0.23 53.84
CA ASP A 7 -2.53 -1.21 54.67
C ASP A 7 -1.77 -2.27 53.83
N ASN A 8 -2.28 -2.66 52.66
CA ASN A 8 -1.58 -3.62 51.81
C ASN A 8 -0.37 -2.96 51.13
N PHE A 9 -0.49 -1.70 50.72
CA PHE A 9 0.64 -0.96 50.17
C PHE A 9 1.73 -0.76 51.23
N GLU A 10 1.38 -0.27 52.41
CA GLU A 10 2.32 -0.08 53.53
C GLU A 10 2.96 -1.42 53.96
N GLN A 11 2.18 -2.50 54.05
CA GLN A 11 2.72 -3.83 54.36
C GLN A 11 3.78 -4.27 53.34
N VAL A 12 3.58 -3.99 52.06
CA VAL A 12 4.57 -4.30 51.02
C VAL A 12 5.84 -3.46 51.20
N LEU A 13 5.74 -2.21 51.65
CA LEU A 13 6.90 -1.37 51.97
C LEU A 13 7.67 -1.90 53.18
N ILE A 14 6.97 -2.36 54.22
CA ILE A 14 7.56 -3.05 55.37
C ILE A 14 8.29 -4.32 54.91
N ASP A 15 7.64 -5.16 54.10
CA ASP A 15 8.20 -6.43 53.62
C ASP A 15 9.45 -6.23 52.74
N LYS A 16 9.51 -5.12 52.01
CA LYS A 16 10.68 -4.69 51.22
C LYS A 16 11.77 -4.01 52.05
N GLY A 17 11.55 -3.79 53.35
CA GLY A 17 12.48 -3.11 54.25
C GLY A 17 12.60 -1.59 54.01
N LEU A 18 11.62 -1.01 53.32
CA LEU A 18 11.51 0.43 53.08
C LEU A 18 10.79 1.13 54.25
N ASP A 19 10.04 0.37 55.04
CA ASP A 19 9.33 0.82 56.23
C ASP A 19 9.51 -0.18 57.40
N THR A 20 9.03 0.17 58.59
CA THR A 20 9.11 -0.67 59.79
C THR A 20 7.76 -0.82 60.49
N PRO A 21 7.42 -2.00 61.06
CA PRO A 21 6.17 -2.19 61.79
C PRO A 21 6.03 -1.24 62.99
N PRO A 22 4.79 -0.94 63.44
CA PRO A 22 3.52 -1.43 62.91
C PRO A 22 3.10 -0.71 61.61
N LEU A 23 2.00 -1.15 61.00
CA LEU A 23 1.28 -0.33 60.01
C LEU A 23 0.81 0.95 60.71
N ASP A 24 1.36 2.09 60.32
CA ASP A 24 1.08 3.39 60.91
C ASP A 24 0.63 4.45 59.88
N ASN A 25 0.46 4.04 58.62
CA ASN A 25 0.15 4.84 57.43
C ASN A 25 1.27 5.78 56.99
N PHE A 26 2.53 5.56 57.41
CA PHE A 26 3.61 6.45 57.04
C PHE A 26 4.95 5.74 56.79
N VAL A 27 5.46 5.90 55.57
CA VAL A 27 6.83 5.50 55.25
C VAL A 27 7.81 6.67 55.40
N PRO A 28 9.05 6.45 55.89
CA PRO A 28 10.10 7.45 55.83
C PRO A 28 10.44 7.83 54.37
N THR A 29 10.15 9.07 53.98
CA THR A 29 10.38 9.58 52.61
C THR A 29 11.82 9.39 52.14
N ASP A 30 12.80 9.48 53.04
CA ASP A 30 14.21 9.25 52.72
C ASP A 30 14.51 7.81 52.24
N ASN A 31 13.69 6.83 52.61
CA ASN A 31 13.85 5.44 52.19
C ASN A 31 13.30 5.19 50.77
N ILE A 32 12.37 6.02 50.29
CA ILE A 32 11.63 5.79 49.03
C ILE A 32 11.97 6.77 47.91
N LYS A 33 12.40 8.00 48.23
CA LYS A 33 12.54 9.10 47.26
C LYS A 33 13.56 8.84 46.15
N ASP A 34 14.56 7.99 46.40
CA ASP A 34 15.66 7.67 45.48
C ASP A 34 15.52 6.26 44.88
N LEU A 35 14.43 5.55 45.18
CA LEU A 35 14.18 4.21 44.66
C LEU A 35 13.98 4.25 43.14
N ASN A 36 14.68 3.38 42.41
CA ASN A 36 14.62 3.35 40.94
C ASN A 36 13.46 2.50 40.40
N GLU A 37 13.11 1.41 41.09
CA GLU A 37 12.08 0.48 40.67
C GLU A 37 11.17 0.06 41.81
N LEU A 38 9.87 -0.10 41.53
CA LEU A 38 8.90 -0.60 42.49
C LEU A 38 7.91 -1.57 41.81
N PHE A 39 7.87 -2.79 42.32
CA PHE A 39 6.97 -3.85 41.87
C PHE A 39 5.95 -4.19 42.96
N LEU A 40 4.69 -3.90 42.67
CA LEU A 40 3.50 -4.10 43.52
C LEU A 40 2.49 -4.99 42.80
N LEU A 41 2.79 -6.29 42.66
CA LEU A 41 1.97 -7.22 41.86
C LEU A 41 1.11 -8.12 42.75
N ASN A 42 -0.21 -8.21 42.51
CA ASN A 42 -1.13 -9.10 43.23
C ASN A 42 -1.19 -8.87 44.76
N PHE A 43 -1.17 -7.62 45.21
CA PHE A 43 -1.20 -7.29 46.64
C PHE A 43 -2.57 -6.82 47.13
N ASN A 44 -3.59 -6.82 46.27
CA ASN A 44 -4.92 -6.29 46.57
C ASN A 44 -4.91 -4.81 47.00
N ILE A 45 -3.95 -4.02 46.50
CA ILE A 45 -3.84 -2.59 46.77
C ILE A 45 -5.01 -1.88 46.09
N SER A 46 -5.68 -0.99 46.80
CA SER A 46 -6.82 -0.22 46.29
C SER A 46 -6.54 1.28 46.19
N ASP A 47 -5.58 1.76 46.98
CA ASP A 47 -5.14 3.16 47.01
C ASP A 47 -3.61 3.24 46.98
N LEU A 48 -3.07 4.01 46.03
CA LEU A 48 -1.63 4.25 45.88
C LEU A 48 -1.20 5.62 46.39
N THR A 49 -2.03 6.32 47.16
CA THR A 49 -1.65 7.57 47.84
C THR A 49 -0.30 7.41 48.54
N GLY A 50 0.59 8.38 48.33
CA GLY A 50 1.99 8.35 48.76
C GLY A 50 2.96 7.98 47.65
N ILE A 51 2.50 7.36 46.55
CA ILE A 51 3.36 7.03 45.41
C ILE A 51 4.03 8.27 44.80
N GLU A 52 3.41 9.45 44.89
CA GLU A 52 3.91 10.72 44.38
C GLU A 52 5.28 11.15 44.96
N ASP A 53 5.66 10.62 46.13
CA ASP A 53 6.94 10.92 46.78
C ASP A 53 8.09 9.97 46.34
N PHE A 54 7.81 8.95 45.54
CA PHE A 54 8.81 8.05 44.97
C PHE A 54 9.50 8.66 43.73
N ARG A 55 10.04 9.88 43.88
CA ARG A 55 10.54 10.76 42.80
C ARG A 55 11.73 10.20 41.99
N GLY A 56 12.35 9.13 42.48
CA GLY A 56 13.43 8.41 41.83
C GLY A 56 12.97 7.38 40.81
N LEU A 57 11.69 7.02 40.79
CA LEU A 57 11.20 5.87 40.01
C LEU A 57 11.36 6.08 38.51
N GLU A 58 12.00 5.10 37.89
CA GLU A 58 12.07 4.91 36.45
C GLU A 58 11.19 3.73 36.02
N HIS A 59 10.92 2.77 36.91
CA HIS A 59 10.12 1.58 36.62
C HIS A 59 9.07 1.33 37.71
N LEU A 60 7.80 1.48 37.36
CA LEU A 60 6.67 1.20 38.25
C LEU A 60 5.79 0.10 37.66
N GLN A 61 5.56 -0.97 38.43
CA GLN A 61 4.56 -1.98 38.09
C GLN A 61 3.60 -2.21 39.25
N VAL A 62 2.30 -2.08 38.96
CA VAL A 62 1.21 -2.18 39.95
C VAL A 62 0.11 -3.13 39.47
N ASN A 63 0.49 -4.15 38.71
CA ASN A 63 -0.45 -5.02 38.01
C ASN A 63 -1.25 -5.93 38.97
N ASN A 64 -2.48 -6.28 38.56
CA ASN A 64 -3.37 -7.18 39.29
C ASN A 64 -3.68 -6.68 40.71
N ASN A 65 -4.18 -5.45 40.78
CA ASN A 65 -4.64 -4.83 42.01
C ASN A 65 -6.08 -4.32 41.82
N ASN A 66 -6.58 -3.54 42.78
CA ASN A 66 -7.94 -3.02 42.80
C ASN A 66 -7.96 -1.49 42.61
N LEU A 67 -6.99 -0.95 41.87
CA LEU A 67 -6.84 0.50 41.71
C LEU A 67 -7.95 1.04 40.81
N THR A 68 -8.62 2.09 41.26
CA THR A 68 -9.60 2.85 40.46
C THR A 68 -9.02 4.16 39.91
N GLU A 69 -7.94 4.65 40.53
CA GLU A 69 -7.13 5.74 40.05
C GLU A 69 -5.65 5.56 40.44
N ILE A 70 -4.78 6.32 39.78
CA ILE A 70 -3.37 6.42 40.09
C ILE A 70 -2.89 7.81 39.69
N ASP A 71 -2.12 8.48 40.55
CA ASP A 71 -1.45 9.73 40.21
C ASP A 71 0.05 9.47 40.03
N VAL A 72 0.51 9.56 38.77
CA VAL A 72 1.92 9.42 38.39
C VAL A 72 2.57 10.75 37.99
N SER A 73 1.88 11.88 38.17
CA SER A 73 2.31 13.20 37.70
C SER A 73 3.66 13.65 38.26
N SER A 74 3.97 13.28 39.51
CA SER A 74 5.25 13.59 40.16
C SER A 74 6.39 12.66 39.77
N LEU A 75 6.10 11.55 39.08
CA LEU A 75 7.07 10.52 38.69
C LEU A 75 7.69 10.83 37.33
N THR A 76 8.25 12.03 37.18
CA THR A 76 8.75 12.57 35.89
C THR A 76 9.96 11.84 35.32
N LYS A 77 10.49 10.84 36.03
CA LYS A 77 11.59 9.97 35.58
C LYS A 77 11.11 8.65 34.99
N LEU A 78 9.80 8.33 35.06
CA LEU A 78 9.28 7.06 34.57
C LEU A 78 9.66 6.78 33.12
N ILE A 79 10.24 5.60 32.92
CA ILE A 79 10.57 4.97 31.64
C ILE A 79 9.58 3.83 31.38
N THR A 80 9.19 3.10 32.42
CA THR A 80 8.21 2.01 32.35
C THR A 80 7.08 2.23 33.34
N LEU A 81 5.85 2.23 32.84
CA LEU A 81 4.64 2.16 33.66
C LEU A 81 3.82 0.94 33.27
N SER A 82 3.54 0.07 34.25
CA SER A 82 2.61 -1.04 34.11
C SER A 82 1.56 -0.99 35.19
N CYS A 83 0.29 -0.88 34.80
CA CYS A 83 -0.87 -0.92 35.69
C CYS A 83 -1.96 -1.86 35.16
N LYS A 84 -1.56 -2.96 34.51
CA LYS A 84 -2.46 -3.95 33.93
C LYS A 84 -3.38 -4.57 34.98
N ASN A 85 -4.58 -5.00 34.58
CA ASN A 85 -5.52 -5.71 35.44
C ASN A 85 -5.84 -4.90 36.71
N ASN A 86 -6.40 -3.72 36.49
CA ASN A 86 -6.93 -2.84 37.51
C ASN A 86 -8.33 -2.36 37.06
N GLN A 87 -8.87 -1.32 37.70
CA GLN A 87 -10.19 -0.75 37.41
C GLN A 87 -10.04 0.74 37.05
N LEU A 88 -8.93 1.13 36.43
CA LEU A 88 -8.64 2.51 36.07
C LEU A 88 -9.61 2.99 34.99
N THR A 89 -10.23 4.15 35.20
CA THR A 89 -11.11 4.81 34.20
C THR A 89 -10.43 5.97 33.47
N LYS A 90 -9.32 6.45 34.04
CA LYS A 90 -8.49 7.56 33.54
C LYS A 90 -7.03 7.26 33.84
N LEU A 91 -6.14 7.75 33.00
CA LEU A 91 -4.71 7.76 33.25
C LEU A 91 -4.11 9.01 32.61
N ASP A 92 -3.49 9.86 33.42
CA ASP A 92 -2.74 11.03 32.95
C ASP A 92 -1.24 10.72 32.96
N ILE A 93 -0.62 10.75 31.78
CA ILE A 93 0.82 10.53 31.57
C ILE A 93 1.53 11.77 31.02
N SER A 94 0.88 12.93 31.04
CA SER A 94 1.38 14.17 30.41
C SER A 94 2.74 14.64 30.96
N TRP A 95 3.04 14.34 32.22
CA TRP A 95 4.30 14.69 32.89
C TRP A 95 5.39 13.60 32.80
N ASN A 96 5.03 12.42 32.31
CA ASN A 96 5.93 11.28 32.20
C ASN A 96 6.55 11.24 30.79
N THR A 97 7.17 12.35 30.39
CA THR A 97 7.70 12.59 29.03
C THR A 97 8.84 11.67 28.62
N LYS A 98 9.36 10.87 29.55
CA LYS A 98 10.41 9.87 29.32
C LYS A 98 9.87 8.44 29.16
N LEU A 99 8.55 8.24 29.20
CA LEU A 99 7.95 6.92 29.05
C LEU A 99 8.33 6.29 27.70
N VAL A 100 8.83 5.07 27.79
CA VAL A 100 9.17 4.19 26.67
C VAL A 100 8.22 3.00 26.63
N ASN A 101 7.86 2.47 27.81
CA ASN A 101 7.05 1.27 27.95
C ASN A 101 5.76 1.59 28.71
N LEU A 102 4.61 1.37 28.07
CA LEU A 102 3.29 1.61 28.64
C LEU A 102 2.43 0.35 28.53
N TYR A 103 1.99 -0.14 29.68
CA TYR A 103 1.33 -1.43 29.84
C TYR A 103 0.08 -1.28 30.70
N ILE A 104 -1.07 -1.06 30.07
CA ILE A 104 -2.33 -0.69 30.76
C ILE A 104 -3.49 -1.62 30.40
N ASP A 105 -3.19 -2.81 29.90
CA ASP A 105 -4.20 -3.83 29.55
C ASP A 105 -5.19 -4.09 30.69
N ASP A 106 -6.41 -4.49 30.35
CA ASP A 106 -7.43 -4.92 31.32
C ASP A 106 -7.75 -3.82 32.34
N ASN A 107 -8.25 -2.69 31.82
CA ASN A 107 -8.73 -1.54 32.58
C ASN A 107 -10.02 -1.00 31.92
N GLU A 108 -10.51 0.14 32.37
CA GLU A 108 -11.75 0.77 31.91
C GLU A 108 -11.48 2.18 31.32
N ILE A 109 -10.26 2.41 30.78
CA ILE A 109 -9.81 3.72 30.31
C ILE A 109 -10.54 4.10 29.02
N GLU A 110 -11.13 5.30 29.00
CA GLU A 110 -11.87 5.81 27.83
C GLU A 110 -11.04 6.78 26.97
N ILE A 111 -10.11 7.51 27.60
CA ILE A 111 -9.30 8.54 26.96
C ILE A 111 -7.86 8.39 27.43
N LEU A 112 -6.92 8.41 26.49
CA LEU A 112 -5.49 8.44 26.74
C LEU A 112 -4.87 9.50 25.84
N ASP A 113 -4.26 10.53 26.45
CA ASP A 113 -3.50 11.55 25.74
C ASP A 113 -2.01 11.18 25.75
N THR A 114 -1.45 10.97 24.56
CA THR A 114 -0.07 10.58 24.29
C THR A 114 0.78 11.73 23.73
N SER A 115 0.23 12.94 23.61
CA SER A 115 0.84 14.08 22.91
C SER A 115 2.21 14.52 23.47
N ASN A 116 2.49 14.21 24.75
CA ASN A 116 3.75 14.55 25.41
C ASN A 116 4.73 13.36 25.55
N ASN A 117 4.40 12.20 24.98
CA ASN A 117 5.10 10.94 25.20
C ASN A 117 5.74 10.41 23.90
N SER A 118 6.56 11.23 23.23
CA SER A 118 7.18 10.91 21.94
C SER A 118 8.17 9.73 21.97
N PHE A 119 8.61 9.30 23.15
CA PHE A 119 9.55 8.18 23.34
C PHE A 119 8.87 6.81 23.48
N LEU A 120 7.53 6.74 23.43
CA LEU A 120 6.83 5.46 23.52
C LEU A 120 7.29 4.50 22.41
N ALA A 121 7.70 3.31 22.82
CA ALA A 121 8.21 2.24 21.96
C ALA A 121 7.42 0.94 22.10
N PHE A 122 6.98 0.62 23.32
CA PHE A 122 6.23 -0.59 23.63
C PHE A 122 4.92 -0.21 24.31
N ILE A 123 3.80 -0.38 23.60
CA ILE A 123 2.48 0.00 24.07
C ILE A 123 1.57 -1.22 24.04
N THR A 124 0.95 -1.54 25.18
CA THR A 124 -0.16 -2.50 25.27
C THR A 124 -1.31 -1.88 26.06
N ILE A 125 -2.46 -1.71 25.40
CA ILE A 125 -3.65 -1.09 25.99
C ILE A 125 -4.91 -1.96 25.79
N LYS A 126 -4.72 -3.28 25.65
CA LYS A 126 -5.80 -4.22 25.31
C LYS A 126 -6.91 -4.19 26.34
N ASN A 127 -8.14 -4.51 25.93
CA ASN A 127 -9.28 -4.64 26.85
C ASN A 127 -9.48 -3.35 27.67
N ASN A 128 -9.66 -2.23 26.95
CA ASN A 128 -10.02 -0.92 27.50
C ASN A 128 -11.23 -0.37 26.71
N LYS A 129 -11.55 0.92 26.87
CA LYS A 129 -12.68 1.60 26.22
C LYS A 129 -12.24 2.77 25.34
N ILE A 130 -10.99 2.75 24.89
CA ILE A 130 -10.41 3.88 24.15
C ILE A 130 -11.06 3.95 22.76
N GLN A 131 -11.53 5.14 22.38
CA GLN A 131 -12.20 5.38 21.08
C GLN A 131 -11.33 6.10 20.06
N SER A 132 -10.34 6.86 20.51
CA SER A 132 -9.44 7.61 19.63
C SER A 132 -8.06 7.59 20.23
N LEU A 133 -7.06 7.30 19.39
CA LEU A 133 -5.67 7.30 19.79
C LEU A 133 -4.80 7.91 18.68
N ASP A 134 -4.00 8.89 19.05
CA ASP A 134 -3.03 9.54 18.16
C ASP A 134 -1.61 9.17 18.60
N LEU A 135 -0.91 8.40 17.76
CA LEU A 135 0.48 8.00 17.97
C LEU A 135 1.41 8.60 16.91
N SER A 136 0.97 9.66 16.21
CA SER A 136 1.78 10.37 15.20
C SER A 136 3.07 10.95 15.80
N VAL A 137 3.07 11.26 17.11
CA VAL A 137 4.26 11.75 17.83
C VAL A 137 5.20 10.64 18.30
N SER A 138 4.81 9.37 18.22
CA SER A 138 5.55 8.22 18.78
C SER A 138 6.56 7.64 17.78
N GLU A 139 7.58 8.41 17.43
CA GLU A 139 8.61 8.06 16.42
C GLU A 139 9.47 6.83 16.77
N SER A 140 9.39 6.31 18.01
CA SER A 140 10.16 5.16 18.48
C SER A 140 9.36 3.85 18.56
N LEU A 141 8.11 3.85 18.08
CA LEU A 141 7.18 2.73 18.22
C LEU A 141 7.71 1.44 17.57
N GLN A 142 7.78 0.36 18.34
CA GLN A 142 8.26 -0.96 17.91
C GLN A 142 7.22 -2.06 18.14
N PHE A 143 6.40 -1.91 19.19
CA PHE A 143 5.42 -2.90 19.59
C PHE A 143 4.11 -2.21 19.99
N LEU A 144 3.00 -2.65 19.38
CA LEU A 144 1.69 -2.04 19.56
C LEU A 144 0.58 -3.08 19.65
N GLU A 145 -0.04 -3.25 20.82
CA GLU A 145 -1.22 -4.09 21.01
C GLU A 145 -2.41 -3.26 21.51
N LEU A 146 -3.41 -3.09 20.64
CA LEU A 146 -4.61 -2.25 20.85
C LEU A 146 -5.91 -3.05 20.84
N ASP A 147 -5.84 -4.38 20.92
CA ASP A 147 -7.01 -5.25 20.76
C ASP A 147 -8.13 -4.98 21.76
N ASN A 148 -9.37 -5.26 21.37
CA ASN A 148 -10.54 -5.17 22.23
C ASN A 148 -10.68 -3.78 22.88
N ASN A 149 -10.70 -2.76 22.04
CA ASN A 149 -11.05 -1.40 22.42
C ASN A 149 -12.31 -0.99 21.66
N GLY A 150 -12.64 0.31 21.68
CA GLY A 150 -13.71 0.89 20.86
C GLY A 150 -13.16 1.83 19.80
N LEU A 151 -11.92 1.63 19.33
CA LEU A 151 -11.23 2.60 18.49
C LEU A 151 -12.02 2.85 17.21
N THR A 152 -12.34 4.11 16.94
CA THR A 152 -12.86 4.61 15.66
C THR A 152 -11.82 5.47 14.93
N PHE A 153 -10.74 5.85 15.61
CA PHE A 153 -9.63 6.62 15.05
C PHE A 153 -8.30 6.10 15.59
N LEU A 154 -7.34 5.89 14.69
CA LEU A 154 -5.96 5.57 15.01
C LEU A 154 -5.03 6.24 14.01
N ASP A 155 -4.12 7.08 14.50
CA ASP A 155 -3.06 7.69 13.70
C ASP A 155 -1.68 7.12 14.05
N LEU A 156 -1.04 6.52 13.06
CA LEU A 156 0.31 5.95 13.11
C LEU A 156 1.22 6.64 12.08
N ARG A 157 0.91 7.84 11.60
CA ARG A 157 1.80 8.61 10.72
C ARG A 157 2.95 9.20 11.54
N ASN A 158 3.91 8.35 11.90
CA ASN A 158 4.98 8.62 12.86
C ASN A 158 6.39 8.44 12.27
N ASP A 159 6.50 8.41 10.95
CA ASP A 159 7.74 8.21 10.19
C ASP A 159 8.50 6.90 10.54
N ASN A 160 7.82 5.96 11.22
CA ASN A 160 8.45 4.79 11.83
C ASN A 160 7.73 3.46 11.57
N ASN A 161 6.73 3.43 10.68
CA ASN A 161 5.94 2.22 10.42
C ASN A 161 6.81 1.00 10.07
N SER A 162 7.93 1.19 9.37
CA SER A 162 8.83 0.08 9.01
C SER A 162 9.60 -0.55 10.19
N LEU A 163 9.66 0.11 11.36
CA LEU A 163 10.30 -0.42 12.57
C LEU A 163 9.30 -1.04 13.56
N ILE A 164 7.99 -0.96 13.29
CA ILE A 164 6.98 -1.63 14.11
C ILE A 164 7.05 -3.13 13.79
N GLU A 165 7.66 -3.89 14.69
CA GLU A 165 7.91 -5.33 14.54
C GLU A 165 6.65 -6.16 14.78
N SER A 166 5.76 -5.69 15.65
CA SER A 166 4.54 -6.39 16.02
C SER A 166 3.41 -5.40 16.28
N ILE A 167 2.28 -5.65 15.63
CA ILE A 167 1.07 -4.86 15.76
C ILE A 167 -0.16 -5.76 15.84
N SER A 168 -1.10 -5.42 16.73
CA SER A 168 -2.39 -6.09 16.87
C SER A 168 -3.49 -5.06 17.11
N LEU A 169 -4.50 -5.05 16.23
CA LEU A 169 -5.56 -4.03 16.17
C LEU A 169 -6.96 -4.64 16.13
N THR A 170 -7.13 -5.89 16.58
CA THR A 170 -8.38 -6.64 16.39
C THR A 170 -9.47 -6.23 17.38
N ASN A 171 -10.73 -6.50 17.02
CA ASN A 171 -11.92 -6.19 17.83
C ASN A 171 -11.99 -4.70 18.22
N ASN A 172 -11.88 -3.83 17.22
CA ASN A 172 -12.11 -2.40 17.27
C ASN A 172 -13.22 -1.99 16.29
N ASN A 173 -13.45 -0.68 16.15
CA ASN A 173 -14.45 -0.08 15.27
C ASN A 173 -13.78 0.82 14.21
N LEU A 174 -12.55 0.48 13.82
CA LEU A 174 -11.74 1.26 12.90
C LEU A 174 -12.22 1.04 11.47
N GLU A 175 -12.67 2.10 10.81
CA GLU A 175 -12.88 2.10 9.35
C GLU A 175 -11.54 2.32 8.64
N CYS A 176 -10.75 3.27 9.13
CA CYS A 176 -9.44 3.61 8.58
C CYS A 176 -8.38 3.65 9.68
N ILE A 177 -7.17 3.29 9.30
CA ILE A 177 -5.96 3.37 10.11
C ILE A 177 -4.97 4.24 9.33
N PHE A 178 -4.62 5.39 9.87
CA PHE A 178 -3.71 6.33 9.22
C PHE A 178 -2.27 5.87 9.42
N VAL A 179 -1.52 5.70 8.33
CA VAL A 179 -0.19 5.11 8.31
C VAL A 179 0.75 5.88 7.39
N ASP A 180 2.06 5.73 7.58
CA ASP A 180 3.08 6.36 6.72
C ASP A 180 3.08 5.78 5.29
N ASN A 181 2.76 4.49 5.17
CA ASN A 181 2.75 3.77 3.89
C ASN A 181 1.71 2.65 3.86
N ALA A 182 0.60 2.88 3.15
CA ALA A 182 -0.53 1.94 3.12
C ALA A 182 -0.16 0.58 2.50
N SER A 183 0.73 0.57 1.51
CA SER A 183 1.19 -0.67 0.84
C SER A 183 2.03 -1.55 1.76
N TYR A 184 2.98 -0.95 2.50
CA TYR A 184 3.77 -1.62 3.52
C TYR A 184 2.89 -2.19 4.61
N SER A 185 2.00 -1.37 5.18
CA SER A 185 1.11 -1.79 6.28
C SER A 185 0.18 -2.90 5.84
N THR A 186 -0.39 -2.82 4.63
CA THR A 186 -1.23 -3.90 4.07
C THR A 186 -0.49 -5.22 3.93
N THR A 187 0.80 -5.18 3.61
CA THR A 187 1.63 -6.38 3.44
C THR A 187 2.08 -6.98 4.76
N ASN A 188 2.45 -6.15 5.74
CA ASN A 188 3.16 -6.60 6.95
C ASN A 188 2.25 -6.67 8.19
N TRP A 189 1.17 -5.89 8.24
CA TRP A 189 0.31 -5.76 9.41
C TRP A 189 -1.05 -6.41 9.15
N THR A 190 -1.09 -7.73 9.28
CA THR A 190 -2.28 -8.52 8.95
C THR A 190 -3.23 -8.73 10.14
N ASN A 191 -2.78 -8.44 11.37
CA ASN A 191 -3.54 -8.66 12.59
C ASN A 191 -4.39 -7.45 12.97
N LYS A 192 -5.43 -7.20 12.17
CA LYS A 192 -6.42 -6.12 12.35
C LYS A 192 -7.80 -6.61 11.95
N ASP A 193 -8.83 -5.83 12.24
CA ASP A 193 -10.17 -6.14 11.73
C ASP A 193 -10.21 -6.13 10.20
N ALA A 194 -10.98 -7.07 9.64
CA ALA A 194 -11.06 -7.26 8.20
C ALA A 194 -11.68 -6.05 7.48
N ALA A 195 -12.54 -5.30 8.16
CA ALA A 195 -13.23 -4.13 7.63
C ALA A 195 -12.37 -2.85 7.62
N SER A 196 -11.24 -2.82 8.33
CA SER A 196 -10.41 -1.61 8.44
C SER A 196 -9.48 -1.46 7.23
N PHE A 197 -9.26 -0.25 6.75
CA PHE A 197 -8.35 0.06 5.66
C PHE A 197 -7.12 0.83 6.15
N TYR A 198 -5.96 0.52 5.61
CA TYR A 198 -4.77 1.37 5.78
C TYR A 198 -4.80 2.48 4.75
N VAL A 199 -4.56 3.72 5.19
CA VAL A 199 -4.61 4.93 4.35
C VAL A 199 -3.52 5.90 4.78
N GLU A 200 -3.02 6.70 3.85
CA GLU A 200 -1.97 7.70 4.12
C GLU A 200 -2.59 9.09 4.40
N THR A 201 -3.86 9.29 3.98
CA THR A 201 -4.55 10.57 4.14
C THR A 201 -6.01 10.43 4.56
N GLU A 202 -6.54 11.48 5.18
CA GLU A 202 -7.97 11.65 5.49
C GLU A 202 -8.81 11.57 4.23
N ARG A 203 -8.27 12.05 3.10
CA ARG A 203 -8.96 12.03 1.80
C ARG A 203 -9.17 10.60 1.30
N GLU A 204 -8.16 9.75 1.42
CA GLU A 204 -8.27 8.33 1.07
C GLU A 204 -9.28 7.61 1.95
N CYS A 205 -9.21 7.83 3.28
CA CYS A 205 -10.17 7.25 4.21
C CYS A 205 -11.61 7.58 3.81
N TYR A 206 -11.85 8.87 3.62
CA TYR A 206 -13.17 9.39 3.33
C TYR A 206 -13.71 8.88 1.98
N ASN A 207 -12.85 8.68 0.97
CA ASN A 207 -13.26 8.09 -0.30
C ASN A 207 -13.60 6.59 -0.18
N LEU A 208 -12.98 5.86 0.75
CA LEU A 208 -13.28 4.44 1.01
C LEU A 208 -14.57 4.25 1.81
N THR A 209 -14.85 5.17 2.73
CA THR A 209 -16.03 5.12 3.62
C THR A 209 -17.22 5.89 3.05
N CYS A 210 -17.03 6.57 1.91
CA CYS A 210 -18.09 7.25 1.17
C CYS A 210 -19.19 6.26 0.76
N GLY A 211 -20.44 6.57 1.13
CA GLY A 211 -21.60 5.72 0.85
C GLY A 211 -22.10 5.74 -0.60
N THR A 212 -21.49 6.55 -1.48
CA THR A 212 -21.88 6.62 -2.89
C THR A 212 -21.47 5.34 -3.62
N GLU A 213 -22.37 4.76 -4.41
CA GLU A 213 -22.06 3.57 -5.22
C GLU A 213 -21.23 3.97 -6.46
N ILE A 214 -20.39 3.06 -6.95
CA ILE A 214 -19.61 3.24 -8.18
C ILE A 214 -19.55 1.91 -8.92
N ASP A 215 -19.71 1.97 -10.23
CA ASP A 215 -19.53 0.79 -11.08
C ASP A 215 -18.03 0.45 -11.22
N THR A 216 -17.74 -0.84 -11.38
CA THR A 216 -16.39 -1.35 -11.69
C THR A 216 -16.44 -2.15 -12.97
N LEU A 217 -15.50 -1.88 -13.88
CA LEU A 217 -15.30 -2.65 -15.11
C LEU A 217 -13.94 -3.32 -15.10
N GLU A 218 -13.85 -4.49 -15.72
CA GLU A 218 -12.59 -5.21 -15.91
C GLU A 218 -11.80 -4.60 -17.07
N SER A 219 -10.47 -4.62 -16.98
CA SER A 219 -9.60 -4.22 -18.09
C SER A 219 -9.70 -5.21 -19.24
N ILE A 220 -9.66 -4.72 -20.49
CA ILE A 220 -9.87 -5.52 -21.70
C ILE A 220 -8.79 -5.28 -22.74
N GLU A 221 -8.44 -6.34 -23.48
CA GLU A 221 -7.59 -6.29 -24.68
C GLU A 221 -8.41 -6.73 -25.90
N ILE A 222 -8.43 -5.91 -26.95
CA ILE A 222 -9.24 -6.11 -28.16
C ILE A 222 -8.53 -5.53 -29.39
N CYS A 223 -8.78 -6.08 -30.58
CA CYS A 223 -8.15 -5.61 -31.84
C CYS A 223 -9.07 -4.69 -32.67
N GLU A 224 -10.20 -4.26 -32.12
CA GLU A 224 -11.24 -3.47 -32.77
C GLU A 224 -11.67 -2.34 -31.82
N PRO A 225 -12.30 -1.25 -32.31
CA PRO A 225 -12.76 -0.18 -31.43
C PRO A 225 -13.70 -0.69 -30.33
N TYR A 226 -13.46 -0.28 -29.09
CA TYR A 226 -14.24 -0.71 -27.93
C TYR A 226 -15.40 0.26 -27.65
N GLU A 227 -16.63 -0.24 -27.61
CA GLU A 227 -17.81 0.56 -27.27
C GLU A 227 -18.03 0.60 -25.75
N LEU A 228 -18.12 1.79 -25.16
CA LEU A 228 -18.31 1.97 -23.73
C LEU A 228 -19.69 1.48 -23.27
N PRO A 229 -19.77 0.58 -22.26
CA PRO A 229 -21.05 0.09 -21.77
C PRO A 229 -21.80 1.16 -20.96
N VAL A 230 -23.12 0.98 -20.81
CA VAL A 230 -23.95 1.80 -19.93
C VAL A 230 -23.59 1.55 -18.48
N LEU A 231 -23.35 2.63 -17.73
CA LEU A 231 -23.14 2.60 -16.28
C LEU A 231 -24.47 2.76 -15.53
N THR A 232 -24.56 2.13 -14.37
CA THR A 232 -25.61 2.34 -13.37
C THR A 232 -25.21 3.46 -12.41
N HIS A 233 -23.95 3.49 -11.97
CA HIS A 233 -23.42 4.50 -11.06
C HIS A 233 -22.11 5.12 -11.58
N GLY A 234 -22.09 6.45 -11.65
CA GLY A 234 -20.93 7.23 -12.09
C GLY A 234 -20.94 7.61 -13.57
N LYS A 235 -19.85 8.27 -13.98
CA LYS A 235 -19.60 8.79 -15.34
C LYS A 235 -18.16 8.47 -15.75
N TYR A 236 -17.92 8.34 -17.05
CA TYR A 236 -16.58 8.08 -17.58
C TYR A 236 -15.77 9.36 -17.77
N TYR A 237 -14.49 9.30 -17.45
CA TYR A 237 -13.52 10.37 -17.64
C TYR A 237 -12.19 9.82 -18.15
N ILE A 238 -11.47 10.65 -18.90
CA ILE A 238 -10.13 10.30 -19.40
C ILE A 238 -8.99 10.61 -18.41
N GLN A 239 -9.28 11.24 -17.27
CA GLN A 239 -8.32 11.49 -16.19
C GLN A 239 -8.93 11.19 -14.82
N SER A 240 -8.08 10.81 -13.87
CA SER A 240 -8.44 10.60 -12.46
C SER A 240 -8.99 11.87 -11.81
N GLY A 241 -9.85 11.70 -10.81
CA GLY A 241 -10.54 12.76 -10.08
C GLY A 241 -11.76 13.33 -10.82
N GLY A 242 -12.31 12.60 -11.80
CA GLY A 242 -13.38 13.11 -12.67
C GLY A 242 -12.94 14.29 -13.53
N LEU A 243 -11.67 14.30 -13.94
CA LEU A 243 -11.05 15.38 -14.72
C LEU A 243 -10.94 15.01 -16.20
N GLY A 244 -10.66 16.01 -17.04
CA GLY A 244 -10.60 15.85 -18.49
C GLY A 244 -11.98 15.76 -19.13
N ASP A 245 -12.01 15.27 -20.37
CA ASP A 245 -13.26 15.13 -21.11
C ASP A 245 -14.10 13.97 -20.56
N GLU A 246 -15.40 14.22 -20.38
CA GLU A 246 -16.39 13.20 -20.06
C GLU A 246 -16.66 12.35 -21.32
N LEU A 247 -16.68 11.03 -21.15
CA LEU A 247 -17.08 10.09 -22.20
C LEU A 247 -18.49 9.55 -21.90
N PHE A 248 -19.23 9.17 -22.93
CA PHE A 248 -20.61 8.71 -22.81
C PHE A 248 -20.74 7.23 -23.17
N PRO A 249 -21.69 6.51 -22.55
CA PRO A 249 -22.05 5.18 -22.99
C PRO A 249 -22.36 5.14 -24.50
N GLY A 250 -21.77 4.18 -25.21
CA GLY A 250 -21.83 4.06 -26.67
C GLY A 250 -20.67 4.72 -27.43
N ASP A 251 -19.82 5.51 -26.75
CA ASP A 251 -18.62 6.05 -27.39
C ASP A 251 -17.62 4.93 -27.75
N LEU A 252 -16.94 5.09 -28.88
CA LEU A 252 -15.95 4.14 -29.39
C LEU A 252 -14.53 4.58 -29.04
N ILE A 253 -13.77 3.67 -28.42
CA ILE A 253 -12.36 3.85 -28.06
C ILE A 253 -11.48 3.21 -29.14
N TYR A 254 -10.71 4.04 -29.84
CA TYR A 254 -9.89 3.61 -30.99
C TYR A 254 -8.42 3.37 -30.64
N GLU A 255 -7.96 3.87 -29.49
CA GLU A 255 -6.58 3.78 -29.05
C GLU A 255 -6.51 3.26 -27.62
N SER A 256 -5.43 2.56 -27.29
CA SER A 256 -5.22 2.04 -25.94
C SER A 256 -5.15 3.18 -24.92
N GLN A 257 -5.98 3.14 -23.89
CA GLN A 257 -6.01 4.13 -22.83
C GLN A 257 -6.63 3.58 -21.53
N THR A 258 -6.34 4.24 -20.42
CA THR A 258 -7.03 4.01 -19.14
C THR A 258 -8.21 4.97 -19.04
N ILE A 259 -9.36 4.45 -18.62
CA ILE A 259 -10.61 5.19 -18.46
C ILE A 259 -11.02 5.08 -16.99
N TYR A 260 -11.44 6.21 -16.42
CA TYR A 260 -11.84 6.35 -15.03
C TYR A 260 -13.36 6.42 -14.94
N ILE A 261 -13.94 5.75 -13.94
CA ILE A 261 -15.36 5.87 -13.59
C ILE A 261 -15.42 6.64 -12.29
N PHE A 262 -16.06 7.80 -12.30
CA PHE A 262 -16.12 8.72 -11.18
C PHE A 262 -17.57 9.00 -10.79
N ASN A 263 -17.89 8.92 -9.50
CA ASN A 263 -19.19 9.28 -8.96
C ASN A 263 -19.02 10.14 -7.70
N VAL A 264 -19.88 11.13 -7.56
CA VAL A 264 -19.93 12.03 -6.40
C VAL A 264 -21.27 11.83 -5.72
N ASP A 265 -21.28 11.79 -4.39
CA ASP A 265 -22.50 11.79 -3.61
C ASP A 265 -23.32 13.06 -3.93
N PRO A 266 -24.62 12.92 -4.24
CA PRO A 266 -25.47 14.06 -4.57
C PRO A 266 -25.59 15.11 -3.45
N ASP A 267 -25.46 14.66 -2.19
CA ASP A 267 -25.64 15.48 -1.00
C ASP A 267 -24.31 15.96 -0.41
N ASP A 268 -23.19 15.34 -0.77
CA ASP A 268 -21.84 15.75 -0.37
C ASP A 268 -20.85 15.75 -1.55
N ALA A 269 -20.59 16.93 -2.09
CA ALA A 269 -19.68 17.12 -3.23
C ALA A 269 -18.23 16.67 -2.94
N ASN A 270 -17.84 16.51 -1.68
CA ASN A 270 -16.53 15.97 -1.35
C ASN A 270 -16.54 14.45 -1.43
N CYS A 271 -17.65 13.77 -1.16
CA CYS A 271 -17.79 12.31 -1.11
C CYS A 271 -17.79 11.79 -2.52
N PHE A 272 -16.67 11.23 -2.96
CA PHE A 272 -16.59 10.65 -4.29
C PHE A 272 -15.93 9.27 -4.25
N ARG A 273 -16.31 8.43 -5.20
CA ARG A 273 -15.64 7.17 -5.47
C ARG A 273 -15.16 7.11 -6.91
N GLU A 274 -14.02 6.46 -7.09
CA GLU A 274 -13.41 6.27 -8.39
C GLU A 274 -12.94 4.83 -8.56
N THR A 275 -13.22 4.27 -9.74
CA THR A 275 -12.58 3.06 -10.25
C THR A 275 -11.96 3.36 -11.60
N ASN A 276 -11.14 2.47 -12.13
CA ASN A 276 -10.60 2.61 -13.47
C ASN A 276 -10.42 1.24 -14.12
N PHE A 277 -10.40 1.24 -15.45
CA PHE A 277 -10.08 0.07 -16.27
C PHE A 277 -9.27 0.51 -17.47
N THR A 278 -8.48 -0.41 -18.02
CA THR A 278 -7.67 -0.13 -19.21
C THR A 278 -8.28 -0.84 -20.42
N VAL A 279 -8.47 -0.08 -21.50
CA VAL A 279 -8.76 -0.62 -22.83
C VAL A 279 -7.44 -0.70 -23.58
N THR A 280 -7.05 -1.90 -23.99
CA THR A 280 -5.86 -2.12 -24.82
C THR A 280 -6.31 -2.47 -26.24
N ILE A 281 -6.07 -1.56 -27.18
CA ILE A 281 -6.27 -1.78 -28.61
C ILE A 281 -4.99 -2.38 -29.20
N CYS A 282 -5.05 -3.64 -29.62
CA CYS A 282 -3.88 -4.31 -30.18
C CYS A 282 -3.42 -3.63 -31.48
N THR A 283 -2.12 -3.35 -31.59
CA THR A 283 -1.52 -2.91 -32.86
C THR A 283 -1.11 -4.11 -33.70
N ILE A 284 -1.76 -4.34 -34.85
CA ILE A 284 -1.37 -5.41 -35.78
C ILE A 284 -0.04 -5.03 -36.46
N THR A 285 1.03 -5.74 -36.11
CA THR A 285 2.32 -5.61 -36.81
C THR A 285 2.36 -6.58 -37.98
N ILE A 286 2.40 -6.07 -39.21
CA ILE A 286 2.49 -6.88 -40.42
C ILE A 286 3.96 -7.20 -40.71
N ASN A 287 4.38 -8.47 -40.69
CA ASN A 287 5.73 -8.84 -41.06
C ASN A 287 5.88 -8.94 -42.58
N GLN A 288 6.83 -8.19 -43.14
CA GLN A 288 7.23 -8.30 -44.54
C GLN A 288 8.76 -8.31 -44.65
N ASN A 289 9.32 -9.30 -45.35
CA ASN A 289 10.75 -9.43 -45.61
C ASN A 289 11.02 -9.44 -47.12
N PHE A 290 11.77 -8.45 -47.58
CA PHE A 290 12.24 -8.30 -48.95
C PHE A 290 13.78 -8.40 -48.94
N PRO A 291 14.36 -9.53 -49.37
CA PRO A 291 15.81 -9.68 -49.37
C PRO A 291 16.47 -8.58 -50.22
N SER A 292 17.53 -7.97 -49.71
CA SER A 292 18.27 -6.92 -50.45
C SER A 292 19.22 -7.49 -51.50
N PHE A 293 19.50 -8.80 -51.47
CA PHE A 293 20.31 -9.49 -52.45
C PHE A 293 20.01 -11.00 -52.47
N PHE A 294 20.54 -11.68 -53.49
CA PHE A 294 20.62 -13.14 -53.55
C PHE A 294 21.79 -13.58 -54.45
N THR A 295 22.23 -14.84 -54.30
CA THR A 295 23.42 -15.43 -54.95
C THR A 295 23.06 -16.76 -55.60
N PRO A 296 22.57 -16.77 -56.85
CA PRO A 296 22.16 -18.01 -57.52
C PRO A 296 23.37 -18.82 -58.00
N ASN A 297 24.01 -19.56 -57.09
CA ASN A 297 25.22 -20.36 -57.31
C ASN A 297 25.02 -21.87 -57.04
N GLN A 298 23.81 -22.29 -56.67
CA GLN A 298 23.39 -23.66 -56.38
C GLN A 298 24.08 -24.27 -55.15
N ASP A 299 24.51 -23.45 -54.18
CA ASP A 299 25.07 -23.94 -52.92
C ASP A 299 24.00 -24.23 -51.86
N GLY A 300 22.72 -23.99 -52.19
CA GLY A 300 21.57 -24.16 -51.31
C GLY A 300 21.27 -22.92 -50.45
N ILE A 301 22.08 -21.86 -50.53
CA ILE A 301 21.98 -20.65 -49.71
C ILE A 301 21.71 -19.45 -50.62
N ASN A 302 20.60 -18.73 -50.36
CA ASN A 302 20.22 -17.52 -51.10
C ASN A 302 20.18 -17.72 -52.63
N ASP A 303 19.86 -18.93 -53.09
CA ASP A 303 19.78 -19.25 -54.52
C ASP A 303 18.58 -18.62 -55.23
N PHE A 304 17.56 -18.28 -54.46
CA PHE A 304 16.34 -17.65 -54.95
C PHE A 304 16.07 -16.37 -54.19
N TRP A 305 15.71 -15.33 -54.92
CA TRP A 305 15.10 -14.14 -54.33
C TRP A 305 13.63 -14.44 -54.00
N LYS A 306 13.31 -14.54 -52.71
CA LYS A 306 11.97 -14.87 -52.20
C LYS A 306 11.48 -13.83 -51.22
N VAL A 307 10.28 -13.29 -51.46
CA VAL A 307 9.59 -12.37 -50.56
C VAL A 307 8.77 -13.16 -49.55
N LYS A 308 8.80 -12.76 -48.28
CA LYS A 308 7.89 -13.26 -47.24
C LYS A 308 6.99 -12.13 -46.78
N SER A 309 5.69 -12.37 -46.66
CA SER A 309 4.73 -11.40 -46.14
C SER A 309 3.57 -12.12 -45.46
N ASP A 310 3.09 -11.54 -44.37
CA ASP A 310 1.85 -11.96 -43.71
C ASP A 310 0.60 -11.58 -44.56
N ILE A 311 0.74 -10.60 -45.48
CA ILE A 311 -0.30 -10.27 -46.45
C ILE A 311 -0.17 -11.20 -47.67
N PRO A 312 -1.26 -11.85 -48.12
CA PRO A 312 -1.26 -12.66 -49.34
C PRO A 312 -0.75 -11.87 -50.57
N ILE A 313 0.21 -12.45 -51.28
CA ILE A 313 0.83 -11.85 -52.47
C ILE A 313 0.08 -12.31 -53.72
N GLN A 314 -0.50 -11.36 -54.45
CA GLN A 314 -1.17 -11.59 -55.72
C GLN A 314 -0.16 -11.83 -56.86
N SER A 315 0.86 -10.98 -56.98
CA SER A 315 1.91 -11.15 -58.01
C SER A 315 3.22 -10.44 -57.66
N ILE A 316 4.33 -10.95 -58.19
CA ILE A 316 5.66 -10.34 -58.09
C ILE A 316 6.23 -10.15 -59.49
N GLN A 317 6.57 -8.91 -59.81
CA GLN A 317 7.18 -8.51 -61.08
C GLN A 317 8.60 -8.03 -60.86
N ILE A 318 9.54 -8.46 -61.70
CA ILE A 318 10.96 -8.11 -61.61
C ILE A 318 11.40 -7.41 -62.89
N PHE A 319 12.12 -6.30 -62.73
CA PHE A 319 12.53 -5.40 -63.80
C PHE A 319 14.05 -5.20 -63.81
N ASN A 320 14.61 -5.03 -65.00
CA ASN A 320 16.01 -4.61 -65.14
C ASN A 320 16.20 -3.10 -64.94
N ARG A 321 17.44 -2.61 -65.00
CA ARG A 321 17.80 -1.18 -64.86
C ARG A 321 17.20 -0.21 -65.88
N TYR A 322 16.59 -0.73 -66.94
CA TYR A 322 15.91 0.07 -67.95
C TYR A 322 14.39 0.05 -67.76
N GLY A 323 13.88 -0.58 -66.69
CA GLY A 323 12.46 -0.72 -66.41
C GLY A 323 11.76 -1.81 -67.23
N LEU A 324 12.51 -2.66 -67.95
CA LEU A 324 11.93 -3.76 -68.71
C LEU A 324 11.60 -4.93 -67.78
N LEU A 325 10.38 -5.46 -67.88
CA LEU A 325 9.95 -6.67 -67.17
C LEU A 325 10.75 -7.87 -67.65
N ILE A 326 11.44 -8.55 -66.73
CA ILE A 326 12.30 -9.71 -67.04
C ILE A 326 11.80 -11.01 -66.39
N ALA A 327 10.99 -10.91 -65.34
CA ALA A 327 10.35 -12.08 -64.73
C ALA A 327 9.03 -11.70 -64.05
N SER A 328 8.10 -12.66 -64.04
CA SER A 328 6.92 -12.65 -63.18
C SER A 328 6.90 -13.98 -62.44
N ILE A 329 6.92 -13.92 -61.11
CA ILE A 329 7.06 -15.10 -60.25
C ILE A 329 5.92 -15.17 -59.23
N SER A 330 5.67 -16.36 -58.69
CA SER A 330 4.85 -16.54 -57.49
C SER A 330 5.73 -16.50 -56.24
N LYS A 331 5.10 -16.34 -55.07
CA LYS A 331 5.80 -16.30 -53.78
C LYS A 331 6.55 -17.60 -53.45
N ASP A 332 6.04 -18.75 -53.92
CA ASP A 332 6.54 -20.06 -53.51
C ASP A 332 7.84 -20.45 -54.24
N THR A 333 7.96 -20.07 -55.51
CA THR A 333 9.11 -20.43 -56.35
C THR A 333 10.30 -19.50 -56.12
N GLY A 334 10.06 -18.19 -55.96
CA GLY A 334 11.13 -17.19 -55.96
C GLY A 334 11.76 -16.99 -57.34
N TRP A 335 12.70 -16.07 -57.44
CA TRP A 335 13.44 -15.83 -58.68
C TRP A 335 14.87 -16.37 -58.58
N ASP A 336 15.26 -17.18 -59.56
CA ASP A 336 16.57 -17.83 -59.68
C ASP A 336 17.60 -16.99 -60.46
N GLY A 337 17.23 -15.78 -60.91
CA GLY A 337 18.09 -14.93 -61.70
C GLY A 337 18.21 -15.34 -63.17
N LEU A 338 17.26 -16.12 -63.68
CA LEU A 338 17.10 -16.41 -65.10
C LEU A 338 15.98 -15.56 -65.72
N SER A 339 16.15 -15.17 -66.97
CA SER A 339 15.09 -14.61 -67.81
C SER A 339 15.10 -15.36 -69.13
N ASN A 340 13.99 -16.04 -69.46
CA ASN A 340 13.86 -16.90 -70.65
C ASN A 340 15.01 -17.93 -70.78
N GLY A 341 15.41 -18.53 -69.65
CA GLY A 341 16.51 -19.50 -69.59
C GLY A 341 17.92 -18.90 -69.68
N GLN A 342 18.05 -17.59 -69.90
CA GLN A 342 19.34 -16.90 -69.91
C GLN A 342 19.71 -16.36 -68.54
N LYS A 343 20.98 -16.53 -68.21
CA LYS A 343 21.62 -16.04 -66.98
C LYS A 343 21.65 -14.51 -66.97
N MET A 344 20.89 -13.87 -66.09
CA MET A 344 20.88 -12.41 -65.94
C MET A 344 22.16 -11.89 -65.28
N PRO A 345 22.75 -10.77 -65.73
CA PRO A 345 24.03 -10.29 -65.21
C PRO A 345 23.96 -9.89 -63.73
N SER A 346 25.11 -9.91 -63.06
CA SER A 346 25.27 -9.32 -61.72
C SER A 346 24.94 -7.83 -61.80
N ASN A 347 23.84 -7.42 -61.16
CA ASN A 347 23.31 -6.06 -61.24
C ASN A 347 22.25 -5.81 -60.15
N THR A 348 21.80 -4.56 -60.05
CA THR A 348 20.58 -4.20 -59.33
C THR A 348 19.36 -4.46 -60.20
N TYR A 349 18.34 -5.03 -59.59
CA TYR A 349 17.03 -5.28 -60.18
C TYR A 349 15.96 -4.62 -59.29
N TRP A 350 14.83 -4.29 -59.91
CA TRP A 350 13.70 -3.68 -59.22
C TRP A 350 12.57 -4.69 -59.15
N TYR A 351 11.78 -4.62 -58.09
CA TYR A 351 10.58 -5.42 -57.96
C TYR A 351 9.36 -4.54 -57.75
N LYS A 352 8.20 -5.07 -58.16
CA LYS A 352 6.89 -4.64 -57.73
C LYS A 352 6.12 -5.86 -57.22
N VAL A 353 5.79 -5.85 -55.93
CA VAL A 353 4.91 -6.84 -55.30
C VAL A 353 3.52 -6.24 -55.21
N ILE A 354 2.51 -6.94 -55.71
CA ILE A 354 1.10 -6.58 -55.60
C ILE A 354 0.47 -7.56 -54.63
N PHE A 355 -0.21 -7.04 -53.62
CA PHE A 355 -0.88 -7.83 -52.58
C PHE A 355 -2.36 -8.00 -52.90
N GLU A 356 -3.00 -9.02 -52.32
CA GLU A 356 -4.43 -9.29 -52.53
C GLU A 356 -5.34 -8.21 -51.94
N ASP A 357 -4.86 -7.44 -50.96
CA ASP A 357 -5.53 -6.26 -50.39
C ASP A 357 -5.46 -5.01 -51.30
N SER A 358 -4.98 -5.18 -52.54
CA SER A 358 -4.78 -4.12 -53.55
C SER A 358 -3.67 -3.11 -53.25
N THR A 359 -2.89 -3.29 -52.18
CA THR A 359 -1.68 -2.50 -51.94
C THR A 359 -0.51 -3.02 -52.80
N SER A 360 0.56 -2.22 -52.92
CA SER A 360 1.77 -2.67 -53.61
C SER A 360 3.05 -2.13 -52.96
N LYS A 361 4.12 -2.94 -53.02
CA LYS A 361 5.47 -2.55 -52.59
C LYS A 361 6.42 -2.55 -53.78
N VAL A 362 7.20 -1.49 -53.90
CA VAL A 362 8.30 -1.37 -54.85
C VAL A 362 9.63 -1.23 -54.13
N GLY A 363 10.68 -1.77 -54.72
CA GLY A 363 12.03 -1.69 -54.17
C GLY A 363 13.06 -2.26 -55.13
N SER A 364 14.28 -2.43 -54.64
CA SER A 364 15.38 -2.99 -55.41
C SER A 364 16.16 -4.02 -54.61
N PHE A 365 16.82 -4.93 -55.32
CA PHE A 365 17.72 -5.94 -54.76
C PHE A 365 18.86 -6.21 -55.73
N SER A 366 19.95 -6.78 -55.20
CA SER A 366 21.14 -7.10 -55.98
C SER A 366 21.19 -8.59 -56.30
N LEU A 367 21.34 -8.92 -57.58
CA LEU A 367 21.76 -10.26 -58.00
C LEU A 367 23.29 -10.26 -58.02
N LEU A 368 23.91 -11.12 -57.24
CA LEU A 368 25.36 -11.22 -57.14
C LEU A 368 25.84 -12.54 -57.75
N ARG A 369 26.76 -12.47 -58.71
CA ARG A 369 27.51 -13.62 -59.24
C ARG A 369 29.00 -13.37 -59.10
N LYS A 370 29.73 -14.39 -58.67
CA LYS A 370 31.20 -14.41 -58.66
C LYS A 370 31.71 -14.96 -59.98
#